data_AF-A0A1Q7GXZ3-F1
#
_entry.id   AF-A0A1Q7GXZ3-F1
#
_cell.length_a   1.000
_cell.length_b   1.000
_cell.length_c   1.000
_cell.angle_alpha   90.00
_cell.angle_beta   90.00
_cell.angle_gamma   90.00
#
_symmetry.space_group_name_H-M   'P 1'
#
loop_
_entity.id
_entity.type
_entity.pdbx_description
1 polymer ?
#
loop_
_entity_poly.entity_id
_entity_poly.type
_entity_poly.pdbx_seq_one_letter_code
_entity_poly.pdbx_strand_id
1 'polypeptide(L)'
;MRNGLAYFTSGEPAVRILPGQTLSGFALVSPGMPTIRKIKVNPKWTYVVPEVHVTDDDEEIAAAQVKKAIIFSTFTLGPSGQTPGTFAHWDQVRDDLNQAIQLCWIPDQALANALVSQLESARAAFNATDGTLAKSRLDTLIQTITDPALTPAQRRREAFDLVLLNAQRLKESTPDTVFPFEPNITLSPQSSTRSVGAEVTLTARVINLGNPAKPPITNRSVTIFVSDGPNVGPRVTGNTDAEGKLTFTYTGTQVGTDTITAIYSGISIEIRTSAEANWSGGPDLVVPLFAPPLLKSESGKTVFITEWTSNLGNVASTPSITRYFISADPQLDPTTAQFIGERPIPALAPGEQSQGGTVTFTLPDNLPLGVYNLAACADAGMTVVELDENNNCSFSQLVGQTTVVVAVERGSNLPPVADAGPDQTAECTGSGVATVTLNGTASSDPDGDPLTFTWTDSFGTVQGPTPQVTLPLGTWTMARAGAPRAPSRSLWWTRSRPR
;
A
#
# COMPACT_ATOMS: atom_id res chain seq x y z
N MET A 1 -13.00 -25.26 -24.44
CA MET A 1 -12.59 -26.09 -25.60
C MET A 1 -11.43 -25.40 -26.28
N ARG A 2 -10.25 -26.04 -26.37
CA ARG A 2 -9.15 -25.51 -27.18
C ARG A 2 -9.48 -25.81 -28.64
N ASN A 3 -9.78 -24.79 -29.43
CA ASN A 3 -9.92 -24.91 -30.87
C ASN A 3 -8.52 -24.83 -31.47
N GLY A 4 -8.06 -25.90 -32.11
CA GLY A 4 -6.79 -25.93 -32.84
C GLY A 4 -7.07 -26.19 -34.31
N LEU A 5 -6.26 -25.59 -35.18
CA LEU A 5 -6.33 -25.81 -36.62
C LEU A 5 -4.97 -26.33 -37.07
N ALA A 6 -4.97 -27.52 -37.69
CA ALA A 6 -3.79 -28.13 -38.26
C ALA A 6 -3.98 -28.28 -39.78
N TYR A 7 -2.94 -27.95 -40.54
CA TYR A 7 -2.90 -28.11 -41.99
C TYR A 7 -1.93 -29.22 -42.36
N PHE A 8 -2.36 -30.11 -43.24
CA PHE A 8 -1.53 -31.16 -43.81
C PHE A 8 -1.54 -31.00 -45.33
N THR A 9 -0.37 -30.91 -45.94
CA THR A 9 -0.21 -30.82 -47.39
C THR A 9 0.98 -31.65 -47.83
N SER A 10 0.76 -32.49 -48.83
CA SER A 10 1.83 -33.13 -49.59
C SER A 10 1.78 -32.49 -50.98
N GLY A 11 2.83 -31.76 -51.37
CA GLY A 11 2.93 -31.19 -52.72
C GLY A 11 3.04 -32.25 -53.83
N GLU A 12 3.22 -33.51 -53.44
CA GLU A 12 3.46 -34.66 -54.31
C GLU A 12 2.17 -35.19 -54.98
N PRO A 13 2.13 -35.38 -56.31
CA PRO A 13 0.98 -35.91 -57.04
C PRO A 13 0.51 -37.30 -56.58
N ALA A 14 1.42 -38.13 -56.06
CA ALA A 14 1.16 -39.50 -55.63
C ALA A 14 0.30 -39.61 -54.35
N VAL A 15 0.02 -38.49 -53.69
CA VAL A 15 -0.72 -38.42 -52.41
C VAL A 15 -2.10 -37.76 -52.61
N ARG A 16 -2.52 -37.54 -53.86
CA ARG A 16 -3.86 -37.05 -54.20
C ARG A 16 -4.87 -38.19 -54.13
N ILE A 17 -6.03 -37.94 -53.52
CA ILE A 17 -7.18 -38.86 -53.54
C ILE A 17 -8.02 -38.54 -54.77
N LEU A 18 -7.99 -39.40 -55.80
CA LEU A 18 -8.85 -39.25 -56.98
C LEU A 18 -10.25 -39.82 -56.72
N PRO A 19 -11.27 -39.47 -57.55
CA PRO A 19 -12.61 -40.05 -57.42
C PRO A 19 -12.58 -41.58 -57.36
N GLY A 20 -13.24 -42.15 -56.34
CA GLY A 20 -13.28 -43.61 -56.11
C GLY A 20 -12.03 -44.21 -55.46
N GLN A 21 -10.99 -43.43 -55.19
CA GLN A 21 -9.80 -43.88 -54.48
C GLN A 21 -9.88 -43.61 -52.97
N THR A 22 -9.14 -44.40 -52.21
CA THR A 22 -8.92 -44.19 -50.77
C THR A 22 -7.42 -44.07 -50.51
N LEU A 23 -7.03 -43.16 -49.62
CA LEU A 23 -5.65 -43.02 -49.16
C LEU A 23 -5.58 -43.31 -47.67
N SER A 24 -4.75 -44.29 -47.29
CA SER A 24 -4.39 -44.62 -45.91
C SER A 24 -3.00 -44.05 -45.56
N GLY A 25 -2.66 -43.99 -44.27
CA GLY A 25 -1.30 -43.65 -43.82
C GLY A 25 -1.13 -42.25 -43.22
N PHE A 26 -2.23 -41.51 -43.02
CA PHE A 26 -2.19 -40.28 -42.24
C PHE A 26 -2.40 -40.59 -40.75
N ALA A 27 -1.45 -40.17 -39.90
CA ALA A 27 -1.51 -40.34 -38.46
C ALA A 27 -1.43 -38.99 -37.75
N LEU A 28 -2.35 -38.75 -36.80
CA LEU A 28 -2.26 -37.63 -35.87
C LEU A 28 -1.44 -38.06 -34.66
N VAL A 29 -0.22 -37.53 -34.54
CA VAL A 29 0.64 -37.78 -33.39
C VAL A 29 0.60 -36.56 -32.48
N SER A 30 0.25 -36.77 -31.21
CA SER A 30 0.29 -35.73 -30.19
C SER A 30 1.11 -36.22 -29.01
N PRO A 31 2.07 -35.43 -28.51
CA PRO A 31 2.68 -35.71 -27.22
C PRO A 31 1.65 -35.47 -26.10
N GLY A 32 1.54 -36.38 -25.15
CA GLY A 32 0.69 -36.22 -23.95
C GLY A 32 -0.41 -37.29 -23.80
N MET A 33 -1.20 -37.16 -22.73
CA MET A 33 -2.28 -38.10 -22.42
C MET A 33 -3.40 -37.99 -23.45
N PRO A 34 -3.89 -39.10 -24.03
CA PRO A 34 -4.95 -39.06 -25.01
C PRO A 34 -6.32 -38.82 -24.36
N THR A 35 -7.22 -38.20 -25.10
CA THR A 35 -8.64 -38.04 -24.76
C THR A 35 -9.44 -37.95 -26.05
N ILE A 36 -10.75 -38.18 -25.98
CA ILE A 36 -11.59 -38.18 -27.17
C ILE A 36 -11.83 -36.73 -27.63
N ARG A 37 -11.67 -36.51 -28.93
CA ARG A 37 -11.88 -35.21 -29.59
C ARG A 37 -12.77 -35.39 -30.80
N LYS A 38 -13.78 -34.52 -30.90
CA LYS A 38 -14.52 -34.34 -32.15
C LYS A 38 -13.67 -33.50 -33.09
N ILE A 39 -13.36 -34.04 -34.25
CA ILE A 39 -12.64 -33.32 -35.31
C ILE A 39 -13.59 -33.06 -36.47
N LYS A 40 -13.30 -31.97 -37.21
CA LYS A 40 -13.94 -31.66 -38.49
C LYS A 40 -12.85 -31.68 -39.55
N VAL A 41 -12.96 -32.62 -40.47
CA VAL A 41 -12.05 -32.71 -41.61
C VAL A 41 -12.60 -31.80 -42.70
N ASN A 42 -11.77 -30.87 -43.17
CA ASN A 42 -12.10 -29.97 -44.26
C ASN A 42 -11.10 -30.21 -45.40
N PRO A 43 -11.40 -31.15 -46.31
CA PRO A 43 -10.51 -31.43 -47.43
C PRO A 43 -10.39 -30.20 -48.33
N LYS A 44 -9.16 -29.85 -48.68
CA LYS A 44 -8.93 -28.94 -49.80
C LYS A 44 -9.06 -29.75 -51.09
N TRP A 45 -9.92 -29.30 -51.98
CA TRP A 45 -10.16 -29.92 -53.26
C TRP A 45 -10.08 -28.87 -54.36
N THR A 46 -9.63 -29.27 -55.54
CA THR A 46 -9.49 -28.41 -56.71
C THR A 46 -10.06 -29.14 -57.91
N TYR A 47 -10.89 -28.46 -58.70
CA TYR A 47 -11.38 -28.97 -59.97
C TYR A 47 -10.27 -28.87 -61.03
N VAL A 48 -9.99 -29.97 -61.73
CA VAL A 48 -8.95 -30.00 -62.78
C VAL A 48 -9.65 -30.08 -64.13
N VAL A 49 -9.50 -29.02 -64.94
CA VAL A 49 -9.99 -28.97 -66.32
C VAL A 49 -8.85 -29.24 -67.32
N PRO A 50 -9.11 -29.96 -68.43
CA PRO A 50 -8.06 -30.32 -69.39
C PRO A 50 -7.53 -29.14 -70.23
N GLU A 51 -8.30 -28.06 -70.39
CA GLU A 51 -7.93 -26.85 -71.15
C GLU A 51 -8.44 -25.57 -70.46
N VAL A 52 -8.22 -24.39 -71.05
CA VAL A 52 -8.73 -23.10 -70.55
C VAL A 52 -10.27 -23.10 -70.63
N HIS A 53 -10.91 -23.39 -69.50
CA HIS A 53 -12.37 -23.42 -69.34
C HIS A 53 -12.82 -22.23 -68.49
N VAL A 54 -13.89 -21.54 -68.93
CA VAL A 54 -14.56 -20.52 -68.13
C VAL A 54 -15.66 -21.21 -67.34
N THR A 55 -15.54 -21.22 -66.01
CA THR A 55 -16.52 -21.81 -65.11
C THR A 55 -17.87 -21.10 -65.22
N ASP A 56 -18.96 -21.86 -65.30
CA ASP A 56 -20.32 -21.31 -65.24
C ASP A 56 -20.94 -21.41 -63.82
N ASP A 57 -22.10 -20.75 -63.62
CA ASP A 57 -22.78 -20.69 -62.33
C ASP A 57 -23.24 -22.09 -61.85
N ASP A 58 -23.61 -22.99 -62.76
CA ASP A 58 -24.06 -24.34 -62.43
C ASP A 58 -22.87 -25.20 -61.94
N GLU A 59 -21.70 -25.04 -62.56
CA GLU A 59 -20.45 -25.67 -62.15
C GLU A 59 -19.97 -25.15 -60.78
N GLU A 60 -20.09 -23.85 -60.49
CA GLU A 60 -19.79 -23.30 -59.16
C GLU A 60 -20.74 -23.84 -58.08
N ILE A 61 -22.04 -23.98 -58.39
CA ILE A 61 -23.02 -24.56 -57.46
C ILE A 61 -22.70 -26.05 -57.21
N ALA A 62 -22.40 -26.82 -58.25
CA ALA A 62 -22.02 -28.23 -58.13
C ALA A 62 -20.73 -28.38 -57.30
N ALA A 63 -19.73 -27.54 -57.55
CA ALA A 63 -18.50 -27.45 -56.76
C ALA A 63 -18.78 -27.17 -55.28
N ALA A 64 -19.64 -26.20 -54.96
CA ALA A 64 -20.01 -25.89 -53.60
C ALA A 64 -20.74 -27.05 -52.90
N GLN A 65 -21.57 -27.79 -53.61
CA GLN A 65 -22.24 -28.99 -53.08
C GLN A 65 -21.24 -30.11 -52.78
N VAL A 66 -20.30 -30.38 -53.68
CA VAL A 66 -19.21 -31.37 -53.46
C VAL A 66 -18.38 -30.96 -52.24
N LYS A 67 -18.00 -29.67 -52.13
CA LYS A 67 -17.28 -29.15 -50.97
C LYS A 67 -18.00 -29.41 -49.65
N LYS A 68 -19.33 -29.23 -49.62
CA LYS A 68 -20.14 -29.52 -48.43
C LYS A 68 -20.21 -31.02 -48.14
N ALA A 69 -20.32 -31.86 -49.16
CA ALA A 69 -20.46 -33.31 -49.03
C ALA A 69 -19.19 -34.00 -48.52
N ILE A 70 -18.00 -33.48 -48.86
CA ILE A 70 -16.72 -34.06 -48.42
C ILE A 70 -16.24 -33.54 -47.06
N ILE A 71 -16.89 -32.54 -46.49
CA ILE A 71 -16.64 -32.10 -45.12
C ILE A 71 -17.37 -33.03 -44.17
N PHE A 72 -16.62 -33.70 -43.31
CA PHE A 72 -17.21 -34.60 -42.31
C PHE A 72 -16.64 -34.34 -40.93
N SER A 73 -17.40 -34.75 -39.91
CA SER A 73 -16.94 -34.79 -38.53
C SER A 73 -16.79 -36.24 -38.10
N THR A 74 -15.74 -36.51 -37.32
CA THR A 74 -15.53 -37.81 -36.70
C THR A 74 -14.91 -37.62 -35.31
N PHE A 75 -14.77 -38.70 -34.56
CA PHE A 75 -14.05 -38.72 -33.29
C PHE A 75 -12.69 -39.38 -33.49
N THR A 76 -11.69 -38.85 -32.80
CA THR A 76 -10.33 -39.41 -32.75
C THR A 76 -9.70 -39.09 -31.40
N LEU A 77 -8.50 -39.61 -31.16
CA LEU A 77 -7.69 -39.22 -30.01
C LEU A 77 -7.01 -37.88 -30.26
N GLY A 78 -6.95 -37.06 -29.21
CA GLY A 78 -6.17 -35.83 -29.19
C GLY A 78 -5.65 -35.50 -27.79
N PRO A 79 -4.92 -34.39 -27.63
CA PRO A 79 -4.27 -34.07 -26.37
C PRO A 79 -5.27 -33.72 -25.26
N SER A 80 -5.02 -34.27 -24.08
CA SER A 80 -5.69 -33.87 -22.84
C SER A 80 -5.12 -32.56 -22.30
N GLY A 81 -6.00 -31.74 -21.74
CA GLY A 81 -5.62 -30.54 -20.99
C GLY A 81 -5.50 -30.77 -19.48
N GLN A 82 -5.73 -32.01 -19.02
CA GLN A 82 -5.67 -32.36 -17.61
C GLN A 82 -4.23 -32.62 -17.17
N THR A 83 -3.93 -32.31 -15.91
CA THR A 83 -2.67 -32.68 -15.28
C THR A 83 -2.68 -34.18 -14.92
N PRO A 84 -1.61 -34.95 -15.23
CA PRO A 84 -1.51 -36.35 -14.85
C PRO A 84 -1.78 -36.61 -13.36
N GLY A 85 -2.49 -37.70 -13.06
CA GLY A 85 -2.80 -38.14 -11.68
C GLY A 85 -3.88 -37.36 -10.92
N THR A 86 -4.35 -36.22 -11.42
CA THR A 86 -5.40 -35.44 -10.74
C THR A 86 -6.75 -36.15 -10.77
N PHE A 87 -7.68 -35.75 -9.88
CA PHE A 87 -9.04 -36.28 -9.91
C PHE A 87 -9.74 -35.94 -11.23
N ALA A 88 -9.47 -34.76 -11.80
CA ALA A 88 -10.00 -34.38 -13.11
C ALA A 88 -9.46 -35.28 -14.24
N HIS A 89 -8.22 -35.75 -14.14
CA HIS A 89 -7.70 -36.76 -15.05
C HIS A 89 -8.42 -38.11 -14.87
N TRP A 90 -8.59 -38.60 -13.64
CA TRP A 90 -9.38 -39.82 -13.37
C TRP A 90 -10.80 -39.75 -13.95
N ASP A 91 -11.49 -38.62 -13.74
CA ASP A 91 -12.85 -38.42 -14.25
C ASP A 91 -12.88 -38.36 -15.78
N GLN A 92 -11.90 -37.68 -16.40
CA GLN A 92 -11.76 -37.64 -17.86
C GLN A 92 -11.58 -39.05 -18.45
N VAL A 93 -10.79 -39.92 -17.81
CA VAL A 93 -10.55 -41.29 -18.26
C VAL A 93 -11.82 -42.14 -18.15
N ARG A 94 -12.59 -41.99 -17.07
CA ARG A 94 -13.91 -42.63 -16.93
C ARG A 94 -14.85 -42.18 -18.05
N ASP A 95 -14.94 -40.88 -18.27
CA ASP A 95 -15.86 -40.31 -19.25
C ASP A 95 -15.46 -40.67 -20.68
N ASP A 96 -14.16 -40.65 -20.99
CA ASP A 96 -13.62 -41.08 -22.28
C ASP A 96 -13.82 -42.59 -22.51
N LEU A 97 -13.69 -43.44 -21.48
CA LEU A 97 -13.98 -44.88 -21.59
C LEU A 97 -15.47 -45.11 -21.92
N ASN A 98 -16.37 -44.43 -21.22
CA ASN A 98 -17.80 -44.50 -21.50
C ASN A 98 -18.13 -44.00 -22.92
N GLN A 99 -17.50 -42.91 -23.34
CA GLN A 99 -17.68 -42.38 -24.70
C GLN A 99 -17.09 -43.33 -25.76
N ALA A 100 -15.95 -43.98 -25.51
CA ALA A 100 -15.37 -44.98 -26.41
C ALA A 100 -16.32 -46.17 -26.63
N ILE A 101 -17.04 -46.60 -25.59
CA ILE A 101 -18.07 -47.64 -25.68
C ILE A 101 -19.23 -47.15 -26.57
N GLN A 102 -19.73 -45.92 -26.34
CA GLN A 102 -20.80 -45.32 -27.16
C GLN A 102 -20.40 -45.14 -28.64
N LEU A 103 -19.12 -44.90 -28.91
CA LEU A 103 -18.57 -44.80 -30.27
C LEU A 103 -18.27 -46.17 -30.90
N CYS A 104 -18.59 -47.27 -30.22
CA CYS A 104 -18.29 -48.63 -30.63
C CYS A 104 -16.80 -48.86 -30.90
N TRP A 105 -15.91 -48.21 -30.15
CA TRP A 105 -14.48 -48.49 -30.15
C TRP A 105 -14.13 -49.73 -29.33
N ILE A 106 -15.02 -50.14 -28.43
CA ILE A 106 -15.00 -51.40 -27.70
C ILE A 106 -16.33 -52.13 -27.99
N PRO A 107 -16.47 -52.83 -29.13
CA PRO A 107 -17.73 -53.49 -29.48
C PRO A 107 -18.08 -54.68 -28.59
N ASP A 108 -17.07 -55.33 -27.97
CA ASP A 108 -17.30 -56.47 -27.08
C ASP A 108 -17.82 -55.99 -25.72
N GLN A 109 -19.08 -56.34 -25.40
CA GLN A 109 -19.75 -55.85 -24.20
C GLN A 109 -19.16 -56.43 -22.91
N ALA A 110 -18.64 -57.66 -22.94
CA ALA A 110 -18.03 -58.27 -21.77
C ALA A 110 -16.72 -57.56 -21.42
N LEU A 111 -15.89 -57.27 -22.44
CA LEU A 111 -14.69 -56.46 -22.31
C LEU A 111 -15.03 -55.04 -21.82
N ALA A 112 -16.02 -54.38 -22.43
CA ALA A 112 -16.44 -53.04 -22.01
C ALA A 112 -16.82 -52.99 -20.52
N ASN A 113 -17.66 -53.93 -20.07
CA ASN A 113 -18.07 -54.02 -18.66
C ASN A 113 -16.89 -54.29 -17.72
N ALA A 114 -15.96 -55.17 -18.13
CA ALA A 114 -14.76 -55.47 -17.35
C ALA A 114 -13.86 -54.24 -17.18
N LEU A 115 -13.58 -53.50 -18.26
CA LEU A 115 -12.75 -52.30 -18.22
C LEU A 115 -13.36 -51.20 -17.34
N VAL A 116 -14.68 -50.97 -17.43
CA VAL A 116 -15.39 -50.01 -16.58
C VAL A 116 -15.28 -50.40 -15.12
N SER A 117 -15.62 -51.65 -14.78
CA SER A 117 -15.58 -52.14 -13.40
C SER A 117 -14.17 -52.11 -12.80
N GLN A 118 -13.14 -52.44 -13.58
CA GLN A 118 -11.75 -52.37 -13.14
C GLN A 118 -11.29 -50.93 -12.90
N LEU A 119 -11.65 -49.99 -13.78
CA LEU A 119 -11.35 -48.57 -13.60
C LEU A 119 -12.08 -48.00 -12.38
N GLU A 120 -13.36 -48.35 -12.18
CA GLU A 120 -14.14 -47.97 -11.00
C GLU A 120 -13.54 -48.54 -9.71
N SER A 121 -13.08 -49.80 -9.72
CA SER A 121 -12.41 -50.41 -8.58
C SER A 121 -11.08 -49.72 -8.26
N ALA A 122 -10.30 -49.36 -9.27
CA ALA A 122 -9.07 -48.59 -9.08
C ALA A 122 -9.35 -47.20 -8.47
N ARG A 123 -10.38 -46.51 -8.98
CA ARG A 123 -10.83 -45.22 -8.46
C ARG A 123 -11.35 -45.33 -7.03
N ALA A 124 -12.07 -46.40 -6.70
CA ALA A 124 -12.56 -46.64 -5.34
C ALA A 124 -11.40 -46.81 -4.34
N ALA A 125 -10.36 -47.56 -4.70
CA ALA A 125 -9.14 -47.68 -3.89
C ALA A 125 -8.41 -46.34 -3.73
N PHE A 126 -8.29 -45.56 -4.82
CA PHE A 126 -7.72 -44.21 -4.78
C PHE A 126 -8.49 -43.28 -3.84
N ASN A 127 -9.83 -43.30 -3.91
CA ASN A 127 -10.70 -42.52 -3.03
C ASN A 127 -10.64 -42.98 -1.56
N ALA A 128 -10.37 -44.26 -1.31
CA ALA A 128 -10.11 -44.82 0.01
C ALA A 128 -8.67 -44.53 0.53
N THR A 129 -7.93 -43.67 -0.16
CA THR A 129 -6.54 -43.27 0.13
C THR A 129 -5.49 -44.38 0.01
N ASP A 130 -5.86 -45.52 -0.58
CA ASP A 130 -4.98 -46.67 -0.80
C ASP A 130 -4.42 -46.64 -2.24
N GLY A 131 -3.35 -45.86 -2.42
CA GLY A 131 -2.70 -45.70 -3.72
C GLY A 131 -2.01 -46.97 -4.21
N THR A 132 -1.50 -47.80 -3.29
CA THR A 132 -0.92 -49.11 -3.60
C THR A 132 -1.96 -50.03 -4.23
N LEU A 133 -3.15 -50.14 -3.61
CA LEU A 133 -4.24 -50.93 -4.16
C LEU A 133 -4.76 -50.32 -5.47
N ALA A 134 -4.87 -48.99 -5.57
CA ALA A 134 -5.27 -48.32 -6.80
C ALA A 134 -4.34 -48.66 -7.98
N LYS A 135 -3.01 -48.64 -7.76
CA LYS A 135 -2.01 -49.07 -8.76
C LYS A 135 -2.18 -50.53 -9.16
N SER A 136 -2.40 -51.43 -8.21
CA SER A 136 -2.63 -52.85 -8.49
C SER A 136 -3.90 -53.08 -9.33
N ARG A 137 -4.96 -52.30 -9.07
CA ARG A 137 -6.19 -52.35 -9.88
C ARG A 137 -5.99 -51.75 -11.28
N LEU A 138 -5.20 -50.67 -11.41
CA LEU A 138 -4.79 -50.16 -12.72
C LEU A 138 -3.94 -51.18 -13.50
N ASP A 139 -3.09 -51.96 -12.82
CA ASP A 139 -2.36 -53.05 -13.47
C ASP A 139 -3.29 -54.12 -14.04
N THR A 140 -4.38 -54.45 -13.32
CA THR A 140 -5.41 -55.37 -13.82
C THR A 140 -6.10 -54.81 -15.07
N LEU A 141 -6.41 -53.51 -15.07
CA LEU A 141 -6.99 -52.81 -16.22
C LEU A 141 -6.03 -52.82 -17.42
N ILE A 142 -4.75 -52.52 -17.19
CA ILE A 142 -3.70 -52.56 -18.20
C ILE A 142 -3.59 -53.98 -18.79
N GLN A 143 -3.50 -55.01 -17.95
CA GLN A 143 -3.43 -56.40 -18.42
C GLN A 143 -4.63 -56.76 -19.31
N THR A 144 -5.84 -56.41 -18.88
CA THR A 144 -7.09 -56.68 -19.64
C THR A 144 -7.08 -55.97 -20.99
N ILE A 145 -6.75 -54.67 -21.03
CA ILE A 145 -6.70 -53.94 -22.31
C ILE A 145 -5.50 -54.36 -23.16
N THR A 146 -4.45 -54.97 -22.63
CA THR A 146 -3.28 -55.42 -23.41
C THR A 146 -3.31 -56.89 -23.80
N ASP A 147 -4.38 -57.62 -23.47
CA ASP A 147 -4.47 -59.06 -23.78
C ASP A 147 -4.23 -59.30 -25.28
N PRO A 148 -3.18 -60.08 -25.65
CA PRO A 148 -2.84 -60.36 -27.03
C PRO A 148 -3.90 -61.20 -27.77
N ALA A 149 -4.82 -61.85 -27.04
CA ALA A 149 -5.92 -62.60 -27.64
C ALA A 149 -7.05 -61.69 -28.17
N LEU A 150 -7.10 -60.41 -27.78
CA LEU A 150 -8.14 -59.49 -28.22
C LEU A 150 -8.00 -59.12 -29.70
N THR A 151 -9.08 -59.30 -30.45
CA THR A 151 -9.14 -58.99 -31.89
C THR A 151 -9.64 -57.56 -32.14
N PRO A 152 -9.41 -56.98 -33.35
CA PRO A 152 -9.99 -55.69 -33.73
C PRO A 152 -11.52 -55.63 -33.68
N ALA A 153 -12.19 -56.79 -33.78
CA ALA A 153 -13.64 -56.89 -33.64
C ALA A 153 -14.10 -56.67 -32.18
N GLN A 154 -13.23 -56.94 -31.20
CA GLN A 154 -13.52 -56.77 -29.79
C GLN A 154 -13.02 -55.43 -29.24
N ARG A 155 -11.89 -54.93 -29.77
CA ARG A 155 -11.25 -53.69 -29.32
C ARG A 155 -10.55 -53.01 -30.49
N ARG A 156 -11.02 -51.81 -30.86
CA ARG A 156 -10.35 -50.97 -31.86
C ARG A 156 -9.05 -50.37 -31.32
N ARG A 157 -8.23 -49.87 -32.24
CA ARG A 157 -6.92 -49.30 -31.89
C ARG A 157 -7.06 -48.04 -31.03
N GLU A 158 -8.05 -47.20 -31.31
CA GLU A 158 -8.30 -45.96 -30.58
C GLU A 158 -8.68 -46.24 -29.11
N ALA A 159 -9.49 -47.26 -28.85
CA ALA A 159 -9.80 -47.69 -27.48
C ALA A 159 -8.57 -48.26 -26.76
N PHE A 160 -7.75 -49.05 -27.46
CA PHE A 160 -6.51 -49.57 -26.92
C PHE A 160 -5.58 -48.44 -26.46
N ASP A 161 -5.27 -47.50 -27.35
CA ASP A 161 -4.34 -46.40 -27.06
C ASP A 161 -4.90 -45.46 -25.99
N LEU A 162 -6.22 -45.17 -26.03
CA LEU A 162 -6.90 -44.35 -25.02
C LEU A 162 -6.77 -44.93 -23.61
N VAL A 163 -7.15 -46.19 -23.44
CA VAL A 163 -7.22 -46.82 -22.11
C VAL A 163 -5.82 -47.14 -21.59
N LEU A 164 -4.94 -47.70 -22.44
CA LEU A 164 -3.59 -48.09 -22.03
C LEU A 164 -2.77 -46.89 -21.56
N LEU A 165 -2.66 -45.85 -22.40
CA LEU A 165 -1.79 -44.71 -22.12
C LEU A 165 -2.28 -43.93 -20.89
N ASN A 166 -3.59 -43.75 -20.75
CA ASN A 166 -4.15 -43.11 -19.57
C ASN A 166 -3.98 -43.96 -18.31
N ALA A 167 -4.23 -45.27 -18.36
CA ALA A 167 -4.07 -46.15 -17.20
C ALA A 167 -2.61 -46.20 -16.71
N GLN A 168 -1.65 -46.29 -17.63
CA GLN A 168 -0.22 -46.18 -17.31
C GLN A 168 0.08 -44.84 -16.64
N ARG A 169 -0.44 -43.76 -17.20
CA ARG A 169 -0.17 -42.43 -16.67
C ARG A 169 -0.81 -42.17 -15.32
N LEU A 170 -2.02 -42.69 -15.08
CA LEU A 170 -2.66 -42.70 -13.77
C LEU A 170 -1.82 -43.49 -12.77
N LYS A 171 -1.31 -44.66 -13.15
CA LYS A 171 -0.48 -45.51 -12.28
C LYS A 171 0.81 -44.80 -11.86
N GLU A 172 1.53 -44.23 -12.83
CA GLU A 172 2.77 -43.48 -12.59
C GLU A 172 2.56 -42.26 -11.69
N SER A 173 1.42 -41.57 -11.85
CA SER A 173 1.14 -40.30 -11.17
C SER A 173 0.41 -40.48 -9.84
N THR A 174 0.01 -41.70 -9.49
CA THR A 174 -0.64 -42.01 -8.21
C THR A 174 0.44 -42.24 -7.15
N PRO A 175 0.49 -41.48 -6.04
CA PRO A 175 1.38 -41.80 -4.92
C PRO A 175 0.85 -43.02 -4.14
N ASP A 176 1.70 -43.74 -3.41
CA ASP A 176 1.27 -44.91 -2.61
C ASP A 176 0.32 -44.51 -1.47
N THR A 177 0.57 -43.36 -0.85
CA THR A 177 -0.33 -42.71 0.10
C THR A 177 -1.01 -41.53 -0.58
N VAL A 178 -2.29 -41.69 -0.89
CA VAL A 178 -3.07 -40.67 -1.60
C VAL A 178 -3.63 -39.67 -0.59
N PHE A 179 -3.38 -38.38 -0.80
CA PHE A 179 -4.06 -37.34 -0.03
C PHE A 179 -5.52 -37.25 -0.47
N PRO A 180 -6.49 -37.22 0.47
CA PRO A 180 -7.93 -37.36 0.17
C PRO A 180 -8.55 -36.15 -0.54
N PHE A 181 -7.76 -35.15 -0.94
CA PHE A 181 -8.24 -33.95 -1.59
C PHE A 181 -7.19 -33.38 -2.56
N GLU A 182 -7.67 -32.76 -3.64
CA GLU A 182 -6.87 -32.00 -4.60
C GLU A 182 -7.04 -30.51 -4.30
N PRO A 183 -6.09 -29.88 -3.56
CA PRO A 183 -6.25 -28.50 -3.16
C PRO A 183 -6.14 -27.58 -4.37
N ASN A 184 -6.96 -26.53 -4.38
CA ASN A 184 -6.79 -25.37 -5.25
C ASN A 184 -6.97 -24.11 -4.41
N ILE A 185 -6.13 -23.12 -4.65
CA ILE A 185 -6.13 -21.84 -3.96
C ILE A 185 -6.44 -20.73 -4.97
N THR A 186 -7.36 -19.84 -4.58
CA THR A 186 -7.66 -18.61 -5.31
C THR A 186 -7.48 -17.42 -4.40
N LEU A 187 -6.98 -16.30 -4.93
CA LEU A 187 -6.89 -15.04 -4.19
C LEU A 187 -7.89 -14.03 -4.79
N SER A 188 -8.72 -13.44 -3.93
CA SER A 188 -9.77 -12.50 -4.34
C SER A 188 -9.75 -11.25 -3.46
N PRO A 189 -9.97 -10.05 -4.03
CA PRO A 189 -10.09 -9.78 -5.46
C PRO A 189 -8.77 -10.06 -6.21
N GLN A 190 -8.82 -10.38 -7.51
CA GLN A 190 -7.62 -10.61 -8.32
C GLN A 190 -6.86 -9.32 -8.66
N SER A 191 -7.58 -8.19 -8.68
CA SER A 191 -7.00 -6.87 -8.84
C SER A 191 -7.82 -5.87 -8.02
N SER A 192 -7.16 -4.87 -7.45
CA SER A 192 -7.81 -3.75 -6.75
C SER A 192 -7.05 -2.47 -6.98
N THR A 193 -7.76 -1.35 -6.97
CA THR A 193 -7.17 -0.01 -7.01
C THR A 193 -7.55 0.74 -5.74
N ARG A 194 -6.55 1.33 -5.09
CA ARG A 194 -6.68 2.09 -3.85
C ARG A 194 -5.75 3.31 -3.90
N SER A 195 -6.06 4.32 -3.09
CA SER A 195 -5.13 5.41 -2.82
C SER A 195 -4.11 4.99 -1.78
N VAL A 196 -2.93 5.61 -1.78
CA VAL A 196 -1.97 5.45 -0.67
C VAL A 196 -2.64 5.85 0.66
N GLY A 197 -2.27 5.17 1.73
CA GLY A 197 -2.88 5.29 3.06
C GLY A 197 -4.16 4.49 3.27
N ALA A 198 -4.79 3.97 2.21
CA ALA A 198 -5.97 3.10 2.33
C ALA A 198 -5.59 1.63 2.58
N GLU A 199 -6.47 0.88 3.22
CA GLU A 199 -6.33 -0.57 3.37
C GLU A 199 -6.89 -1.33 2.16
N VAL A 200 -6.25 -2.44 1.83
CA VAL A 200 -6.79 -3.48 0.93
C VAL A 200 -6.86 -4.81 1.67
N THR A 201 -7.99 -5.50 1.53
CA THR A 201 -8.20 -6.84 2.07
C THR A 201 -8.32 -7.84 0.93
N LEU A 202 -7.48 -8.88 0.96
CA LEU A 202 -7.55 -10.03 0.08
C LEU A 202 -7.92 -11.28 0.88
N THR A 203 -8.62 -12.19 0.22
CA THR A 203 -9.03 -13.48 0.79
C THR A 203 -8.48 -14.59 -0.08
N ALA A 204 -7.58 -15.39 0.48
CA ALA A 204 -7.26 -16.69 -0.10
C ALA A 204 -8.41 -17.65 0.22
N ARG A 205 -8.87 -18.42 -0.77
CA ARG A 205 -9.86 -19.49 -0.59
C ARG A 205 -9.29 -20.78 -1.13
N VAL A 206 -9.33 -21.82 -0.30
CA VAL A 206 -8.83 -23.16 -0.61
C VAL A 206 -10.00 -24.13 -0.70
N ILE A 207 -10.09 -24.85 -1.82
CA ILE A 207 -11.14 -25.83 -2.10
C ILE A 207 -10.54 -27.17 -2.52
N ASN A 208 -11.31 -28.24 -2.31
CA ASN A 208 -10.99 -29.57 -2.82
C ASN A 208 -11.58 -29.74 -4.22
N LEU A 209 -10.77 -29.57 -5.26
CA LEU A 209 -11.18 -29.84 -6.64
C LEU A 209 -11.48 -31.32 -6.91
N GLY A 210 -10.95 -32.22 -6.09
CA GLY A 210 -11.17 -33.66 -6.23
C GLY A 210 -12.59 -34.10 -5.90
N ASN A 211 -13.40 -33.20 -5.35
CA ASN A 211 -14.82 -33.42 -5.13
C ASN A 211 -15.63 -32.48 -6.06
N PRO A 212 -16.61 -33.00 -6.84
CA PRO A 212 -17.46 -32.19 -7.72
C PRO A 212 -18.17 -31.02 -7.02
N ALA A 213 -18.51 -31.16 -5.74
CA ALA A 213 -19.12 -30.12 -4.93
C ALA A 213 -18.14 -29.01 -4.51
N LYS A 214 -16.83 -29.20 -4.76
CA LYS A 214 -15.74 -28.26 -4.45
C LYS A 214 -15.80 -27.72 -3.01
N PRO A 215 -15.90 -28.58 -1.99
CA PRO A 215 -16.01 -28.16 -0.61
C PRO A 215 -14.74 -27.41 -0.17
N PRO A 216 -14.86 -26.51 0.82
CA PRO A 216 -13.71 -25.83 1.39
C PRO A 216 -12.75 -26.80 2.08
N ILE A 217 -11.45 -26.47 2.07
CA ILE A 217 -10.45 -27.20 2.83
C ILE A 217 -10.10 -26.39 4.08
N THR A 218 -10.49 -26.92 5.24
CA THR A 218 -10.37 -26.25 6.53
C THR A 218 -9.06 -26.61 7.24
N ASN A 219 -8.62 -25.74 8.15
CA ASN A 219 -7.46 -25.93 9.01
C ASN A 219 -6.16 -26.28 8.25
N ARG A 220 -5.90 -25.61 7.12
CA ARG A 220 -4.67 -25.78 6.33
C ARG A 220 -3.85 -24.50 6.26
N SER A 221 -2.54 -24.65 6.34
CA SER A 221 -1.59 -23.54 6.31
C SER A 221 -1.57 -22.86 4.94
N VAL A 222 -1.83 -21.56 4.94
CA VAL A 222 -1.70 -20.65 3.81
C VAL A 222 -0.84 -19.47 4.24
N THR A 223 0.07 -19.06 3.37
CA THR A 223 0.85 -17.83 3.53
C THR A 223 0.43 -16.84 2.45
N ILE A 224 0.10 -15.60 2.83
CA ILE A 224 -0.19 -14.51 1.89
C ILE A 224 0.79 -13.38 2.19
N PHE A 225 1.45 -12.83 1.17
CA PHE A 225 2.40 -11.74 1.34
C PHE A 225 2.54 -10.90 0.08
N VAL A 226 2.92 -9.64 0.27
CA VAL A 226 3.33 -8.76 -0.83
C VAL A 226 4.71 -9.19 -1.29
N SER A 227 4.79 -9.82 -2.46
CA SER A 227 5.98 -10.47 -2.98
C SER A 227 6.84 -9.59 -3.89
N ASP A 228 6.24 -8.57 -4.49
CA ASP A 228 6.92 -7.61 -5.36
C ASP A 228 6.15 -6.27 -5.37
N GLY A 229 6.79 -5.19 -5.78
CA GLY A 229 6.22 -3.84 -5.86
C GLY A 229 6.75 -2.86 -4.80
N PRO A 230 6.20 -1.63 -4.75
CA PRO A 230 6.69 -0.57 -3.87
C PRO A 230 6.43 -0.82 -2.38
N ASN A 231 5.44 -1.65 -2.02
CA ASN A 231 5.08 -1.90 -0.60
C ASN A 231 5.42 -3.34 -0.15
N VAL A 232 6.54 -3.90 -0.60
CA VAL A 232 6.99 -5.25 -0.22
C VAL A 232 7.24 -5.38 1.29
N GLY A 233 6.87 -6.54 1.84
CA GLY A 233 7.12 -6.89 3.25
C GLY A 233 5.92 -7.46 4.01
N PRO A 234 4.73 -6.84 3.94
CA PRO A 234 3.54 -7.32 4.66
C PRO A 234 3.23 -8.79 4.35
N ARG A 235 2.98 -9.57 5.42
CA ARG A 235 2.81 -11.02 5.36
C ARG A 235 1.88 -11.53 6.46
N VAL A 236 1.07 -12.53 6.14
CA VAL A 236 0.35 -13.37 7.09
C VAL A 236 0.60 -14.84 6.79
N THR A 237 0.72 -15.66 7.83
CA THR A 237 0.69 -17.12 7.73
C THR A 237 -0.34 -17.61 8.72
N GLY A 238 -1.30 -18.40 8.26
CA GLY A 238 -2.40 -18.86 9.10
C GLY A 238 -3.10 -20.06 8.51
N ASN A 239 -3.99 -20.65 9.30
CA ASN A 239 -4.77 -21.80 8.87
C ASN A 239 -6.10 -21.31 8.28
N THR A 240 -6.59 -22.01 7.25
CA THR A 240 -7.91 -21.74 6.67
C THR A 240 -9.04 -21.99 7.68
N ASP A 241 -10.07 -21.15 7.65
CA ASP A 241 -11.29 -21.27 8.45
C ASP A 241 -12.22 -22.41 7.98
N ALA A 242 -13.44 -22.47 8.55
CA ALA A 242 -14.47 -23.47 8.21
C ALA A 242 -14.95 -23.35 6.73
N GLU A 243 -14.86 -22.15 6.16
CA GLU A 243 -15.16 -21.83 4.77
C GLU A 243 -13.94 -21.95 3.84
N GLY A 244 -12.81 -22.43 4.37
CA GLY A 244 -11.58 -22.66 3.63
C GLY A 244 -10.83 -21.37 3.30
N LYS A 245 -11.00 -20.30 4.08
CA LYS A 245 -10.46 -18.98 3.79
C LYS A 245 -9.38 -18.54 4.76
N LEU A 246 -8.48 -17.69 4.26
CA LEU A 246 -7.57 -16.88 5.06
C LEU A 246 -7.59 -15.45 4.51
N THR A 247 -7.84 -14.47 5.38
CA THR A 247 -7.86 -13.05 5.01
C THR A 247 -6.53 -12.38 5.31
N PHE A 248 -6.14 -11.44 4.46
CA PHE A 248 -4.94 -10.64 4.58
C PHE A 248 -5.30 -9.18 4.29
N THR A 249 -5.02 -8.28 5.24
CA THR A 249 -5.21 -6.84 5.08
C THR A 249 -3.89 -6.13 5.23
N TYR A 250 -3.61 -5.15 4.37
CA TYR A 250 -2.48 -4.25 4.52
C TYR A 250 -2.76 -2.87 3.92
N THR A 251 -1.97 -1.88 4.33
CA THR A 251 -2.01 -0.50 3.85
C THR A 251 -0.86 -0.25 2.88
N GLY A 252 -1.13 0.35 1.73
CA GLY A 252 -0.08 0.80 0.80
C GLY A 252 0.40 2.20 1.14
N THR A 253 1.71 2.40 1.24
CA THR A 253 2.34 3.68 1.58
C THR A 253 3.02 4.37 0.41
N GLN A 254 3.22 3.66 -0.69
CA GLN A 254 3.88 4.16 -1.88
C GLN A 254 3.06 3.83 -3.12
N VAL A 255 3.07 4.75 -4.09
CA VAL A 255 2.39 4.58 -5.37
C VAL A 255 3.05 3.50 -6.22
N GLY A 256 2.23 2.81 -7.02
CA GLY A 256 2.66 1.73 -7.92
C GLY A 256 1.86 0.45 -7.71
N THR A 257 2.29 -0.62 -8.37
CA THR A 257 1.58 -1.90 -8.34
C THR A 257 2.33 -2.89 -7.47
N ASP A 258 1.63 -3.43 -6.47
CA ASP A 258 2.08 -4.56 -5.67
C ASP A 258 1.59 -5.87 -6.28
N THR A 259 2.46 -6.89 -6.29
CA THR A 259 2.08 -8.28 -6.54
C THR A 259 1.95 -9.01 -5.21
N ILE A 260 0.76 -9.52 -4.91
CA ILE A 260 0.46 -10.29 -3.71
C ILE A 260 0.43 -11.77 -4.08
N THR A 261 1.27 -12.57 -3.42
CA THR A 261 1.32 -14.02 -3.62
C THR A 261 0.67 -14.73 -2.44
N ALA A 262 -0.21 -15.69 -2.74
CA ALA A 262 -0.73 -16.65 -1.77
C ALA A 262 -0.17 -18.05 -2.08
N ILE A 263 0.37 -18.69 -1.05
CA ILE A 263 0.95 -20.04 -1.10
C ILE A 263 0.14 -20.95 -0.19
N TYR A 264 -0.39 -22.02 -0.76
CA TYR A 264 -0.83 -23.18 0.00
C TYR A 264 0.36 -24.13 0.19
N SER A 265 0.72 -24.43 1.44
CA SER A 265 1.82 -25.35 1.77
C SER A 265 1.27 -26.62 2.42
N GLY A 266 1.08 -27.67 1.60
CA GLY A 266 0.75 -29.01 2.07
C GLY A 266 2.00 -29.84 2.40
N ILE A 267 1.78 -31.07 2.89
CA ILE A 267 2.87 -31.99 3.32
C ILE A 267 3.80 -32.37 2.14
N SER A 268 3.32 -32.30 0.89
CA SER A 268 4.10 -32.65 -0.31
C SER A 268 3.77 -31.84 -1.57
N ILE A 269 2.91 -30.81 -1.47
CA ILE A 269 2.46 -30.00 -2.61
C ILE A 269 2.47 -28.53 -2.20
N GLU A 270 3.06 -27.70 -3.06
CA GLU A 270 3.01 -26.25 -2.97
C GLU A 270 2.21 -25.71 -4.16
N ILE A 271 1.19 -24.90 -3.89
CA ILE A 271 0.37 -24.26 -4.92
C ILE A 271 0.39 -22.76 -4.69
N ARG A 272 0.58 -22.00 -5.77
CA ARG A 272 0.69 -20.55 -5.74
C ARG A 272 -0.41 -19.92 -6.59
N THR A 273 -0.89 -18.78 -6.13
CA THR A 273 -1.73 -17.87 -6.89
C THR A 273 -1.33 -16.44 -6.55
N SER A 274 -1.66 -15.49 -7.43
CA SER A 274 -1.36 -14.08 -7.23
C SER A 274 -2.55 -13.18 -7.51
N ALA A 275 -2.48 -11.99 -6.94
CA ALA A 275 -3.38 -10.87 -7.19
C ALA A 275 -2.55 -9.58 -7.19
N GLU A 276 -3.16 -8.49 -7.68
CA GLU A 276 -2.51 -7.18 -7.76
C GLU A 276 -3.25 -6.14 -6.91
N ALA A 277 -2.51 -5.27 -6.26
CA ALA A 277 -3.03 -4.03 -5.68
C ALA A 277 -2.32 -2.84 -6.33
N ASN A 278 -3.11 -1.99 -6.97
CA ASN A 278 -2.65 -0.80 -7.66
C ASN A 278 -2.88 0.42 -6.75
N TRP A 279 -1.79 1.04 -6.32
CA TRP A 279 -1.78 2.23 -5.49
C TRP A 279 -1.62 3.47 -6.35
N SER A 280 -2.69 4.25 -6.46
CA SER A 280 -2.72 5.47 -7.28
C SER A 280 -3.55 6.54 -6.58
N GLY A 281 -3.01 7.75 -6.49
CA GLY A 281 -3.66 8.84 -5.78
C GLY A 281 -3.53 8.71 -4.25
N GLY A 282 -3.82 9.81 -3.56
CA GLY A 282 -3.59 10.00 -2.13
C GLY A 282 -3.66 11.48 -1.77
N PRO A 283 -3.65 11.82 -0.47
CA PRO A 283 -3.37 13.17 -0.02
C PRO A 283 -1.89 13.54 -0.27
N ASP A 284 -1.61 14.82 -0.36
CA ASP A 284 -0.26 15.40 -0.49
C ASP A 284 -0.26 16.77 0.20
N LEU A 285 0.08 16.78 1.49
CA LEU A 285 0.01 17.94 2.36
C LEU A 285 1.31 18.73 2.32
N VAL A 286 1.22 19.92 1.77
CA VAL A 286 2.35 20.85 1.66
C VAL A 286 2.06 22.16 2.38
N VAL A 287 3.12 22.89 2.73
CA VAL A 287 3.03 24.32 3.04
C VAL A 287 3.51 25.08 1.80
N PRO A 288 2.65 25.52 0.86
CA PRO A 288 3.11 26.05 -0.42
C PRO A 288 3.68 27.48 -0.30
N LEU A 289 3.35 28.20 0.77
CA LEU A 289 3.89 29.52 1.06
C LEU A 289 4.12 29.66 2.56
N PHE A 290 5.35 29.94 2.93
CA PHE A 290 5.73 30.31 4.29
C PHE A 290 6.54 31.61 4.25
N ALA A 291 5.86 32.72 4.49
CA ALA A 291 6.43 34.06 4.39
C ALA A 291 6.31 34.79 5.74
N PRO A 292 7.26 34.61 6.67
CA PRO A 292 7.34 35.50 7.81
C PRO A 292 7.71 36.89 7.30
N PRO A 293 7.14 37.99 7.84
CA PRO A 293 7.67 39.31 7.56
C PRO A 293 9.15 39.39 7.97
N LEU A 294 9.92 40.33 7.40
CA LEU A 294 11.21 40.72 7.97
C LEU A 294 10.96 41.21 9.41
N LEU A 295 11.29 40.37 10.39
CA LEU A 295 10.95 40.57 11.80
C LEU A 295 12.22 40.85 12.58
N LYS A 296 12.36 42.07 13.09
CA LYS A 296 13.27 42.37 14.22
C LYS A 296 12.45 42.18 15.49
N SER A 297 12.85 41.23 16.32
CA SER A 297 12.13 40.91 17.55
C SER A 297 13.10 40.52 18.66
N GLU A 298 12.65 40.60 19.91
CA GLU A 298 13.42 40.13 21.06
C GLU A 298 13.03 38.69 21.41
N SER A 299 13.94 37.96 22.05
CA SER A 299 13.69 36.64 22.65
C SER A 299 12.52 36.73 23.64
N GLY A 300 11.59 35.78 23.59
CA GLY A 300 10.39 35.77 24.43
C GLY A 300 9.21 36.61 23.92
N LYS A 301 9.36 37.32 22.80
CA LYS A 301 8.24 38.08 22.20
C LYS A 301 7.42 37.22 21.26
N THR A 302 6.13 37.50 21.21
CA THR A 302 5.21 36.91 20.23
C THR A 302 5.42 37.55 18.87
N VAL A 303 5.57 36.71 17.84
CA VAL A 303 5.62 37.11 16.44
C VAL A 303 4.46 36.47 15.68
N PHE A 304 4.15 37.00 14.50
CA PHE A 304 3.15 36.44 13.61
C PHE A 304 3.79 35.96 12.32
N ILE A 305 3.27 34.87 11.78
CA ILE A 305 3.65 34.28 10.50
C ILE A 305 2.43 34.09 9.62
N THR A 306 2.62 34.18 8.31
CA THR A 306 1.60 33.88 7.31
C THR A 306 1.98 32.61 6.58
N GLU A 307 1.10 31.61 6.66
CA GLU A 307 1.22 30.35 5.93
C GLU A 307 -0.15 29.70 5.77
N TRP A 308 -0.18 28.63 4.97
CA TRP A 308 -1.35 27.78 4.77
C TRP A 308 -0.84 26.36 4.56
N THR A 309 -1.59 25.35 5.00
CA THR A 309 -1.38 23.96 4.60
C THR A 309 -2.34 23.67 3.47
N SER A 310 -1.87 23.03 2.40
CA SER A 310 -2.67 22.69 1.23
C SER A 310 -2.56 21.21 0.93
N ASN A 311 -3.65 20.60 0.48
CA ASN A 311 -3.63 19.25 -0.07
C ASN A 311 -3.52 19.32 -1.59
N LEU A 312 -2.35 19.07 -2.16
CA LEU A 312 -2.13 18.98 -3.61
C LEU A 312 -2.56 17.63 -4.19
N GLY A 313 -2.89 16.67 -3.33
CA GLY A 313 -3.31 15.33 -3.67
C GLY A 313 -4.70 15.28 -4.28
N ASN A 314 -5.07 14.11 -4.77
CA ASN A 314 -6.39 13.87 -5.37
C ASN A 314 -7.37 13.14 -4.43
N VAL A 315 -6.96 12.87 -3.19
CA VAL A 315 -7.79 12.30 -2.12
C VAL A 315 -7.74 13.22 -0.90
N ALA A 316 -8.85 13.31 -0.17
CA ALA A 316 -8.91 14.10 1.06
C ALA A 316 -7.95 13.56 2.12
N SER A 317 -7.27 14.44 2.84
CA SER A 317 -6.45 14.06 3.99
C SER A 317 -7.31 13.78 5.21
N THR A 318 -6.79 12.99 6.14
CA THR A 318 -7.29 13.02 7.53
C THR A 318 -6.73 14.26 8.24
N PRO A 319 -7.27 14.64 9.42
CA PRO A 319 -6.69 15.71 10.22
C PRO A 319 -5.22 15.44 10.57
N SER A 320 -4.40 16.48 10.57
CA SER A 320 -2.96 16.43 10.86
C SER A 320 -2.54 17.66 11.65
N ILE A 321 -1.23 17.90 11.76
CA ILE A 321 -0.65 19.08 12.42
C ILE A 321 0.41 19.73 11.53
N THR A 322 0.50 21.06 11.58
CA THR A 322 1.63 21.81 11.02
C THR A 322 2.50 22.30 12.16
N ARG A 323 3.81 22.00 12.12
CA ARG A 323 4.80 22.42 13.13
C ARG A 323 5.73 23.49 12.60
N TYR A 324 6.18 24.35 13.50
CA TYR A 324 7.09 25.44 13.21
C TYR A 324 8.43 25.25 13.93
N PHE A 325 9.51 25.60 13.22
CA PHE A 325 10.88 25.41 13.70
C PHE A 325 11.72 26.66 13.46
N ILE A 326 12.71 26.89 14.32
CA ILE A 326 13.70 27.96 14.21
C ILE A 326 15.12 27.41 14.31
N SER A 327 16.03 27.94 13.50
CA SER A 327 17.46 27.61 13.56
C SER A 327 18.35 28.76 13.13
N ALA A 328 19.53 28.86 13.73
CA ALA A 328 20.60 29.76 13.27
C ALA A 328 21.32 29.20 12.02
N ASP A 329 21.14 27.91 11.71
CA ASP A 329 21.70 27.27 10.52
C ASP A 329 20.97 27.75 9.26
N PRO A 330 21.68 28.29 8.25
CA PRO A 330 21.14 28.59 6.93
C PRO A 330 20.54 27.39 6.18
N GLN A 331 20.97 26.16 6.52
CA GLN A 331 20.42 24.90 6.02
C GLN A 331 19.56 24.26 7.12
N LEU A 332 18.42 24.90 7.42
CA LEU A 332 17.55 24.44 8.50
C LEU A 332 17.06 23.01 8.24
N ASP A 333 17.36 22.11 9.16
CA ASP A 333 16.82 20.75 9.22
C ASP A 333 15.76 20.68 10.35
N PRO A 334 14.46 20.49 10.03
CA PRO A 334 13.39 20.41 11.01
C PRO A 334 13.57 19.32 12.08
N THR A 335 14.38 18.28 11.80
CA THR A 335 14.63 17.19 12.76
C THR A 335 15.59 17.58 13.88
N THR A 336 16.40 18.63 13.67
CA THR A 336 17.38 19.13 14.64
C THR A 336 17.10 20.55 15.11
N ALA A 337 16.28 21.29 14.36
CA ALA A 337 15.89 22.65 14.67
C ALA A 337 15.01 22.75 15.93
N GLN A 338 15.02 23.92 16.56
CA GLN A 338 14.23 24.15 17.76
C GLN A 338 12.75 24.31 17.41
N PHE A 339 11.89 23.53 18.06
CA PHE A 339 10.43 23.66 17.98
C PHE A 339 9.93 24.93 18.67
N ILE A 340 9.05 25.69 18.00
CA ILE A 340 8.50 26.95 18.53
C ILE A 340 6.97 26.99 18.57
N GLY A 341 6.29 26.01 17.98
CA GLY A 341 4.84 25.92 18.02
C GLY A 341 4.27 24.97 16.98
N GLU A 342 2.96 24.71 17.09
CA GLU A 342 2.21 23.90 16.13
C GLU A 342 0.76 24.36 16.06
N ARG A 343 0.06 23.99 14.98
CA ARG A 343 -1.39 24.15 14.88
C ARG A 343 -2.05 22.90 14.28
N PRO A 344 -3.29 22.57 14.71
CA PRO A 344 -4.05 21.50 14.10
C PRO A 344 -4.52 21.90 12.70
N ILE A 345 -4.47 20.94 11.79
CA ILE A 345 -4.99 21.03 10.42
C ILE A 345 -6.18 20.09 10.32
N PRO A 346 -7.40 20.60 10.11
CA PRO A 346 -8.55 19.76 9.79
C PRO A 346 -8.31 18.92 8.53
N ALA A 347 -9.14 17.91 8.30
CA ALA A 347 -9.14 17.20 7.01
C ALA A 347 -9.29 18.20 5.86
N LEU A 348 -8.43 18.09 4.84
CA LEU A 348 -8.44 18.96 3.66
C LEU A 348 -8.86 18.15 2.43
N ALA A 349 -9.88 18.62 1.71
CA ALA A 349 -10.24 18.08 0.42
C ALA A 349 -9.14 18.32 -0.63
N PRO A 350 -9.16 17.59 -1.77
CA PRO A 350 -8.23 17.84 -2.87
C PRO A 350 -8.23 19.30 -3.33
N GLY A 351 -7.05 19.93 -3.38
CA GLY A 351 -6.85 21.34 -3.73
C GLY A 351 -7.28 22.34 -2.66
N GLU A 352 -7.77 21.89 -1.51
CA GLU A 352 -8.19 22.77 -0.42
C GLU A 352 -6.97 23.28 0.38
N GLN A 353 -7.11 24.48 0.93
CA GLN A 353 -6.15 25.09 1.84
C GLN A 353 -6.79 25.29 3.21
N SER A 354 -5.99 25.08 4.27
CA SER A 354 -6.43 25.32 5.65
C SER A 354 -6.83 26.78 5.86
N GLN A 355 -7.89 27.02 6.63
CA GLN A 355 -8.24 28.38 7.04
C GLN A 355 -7.21 28.92 8.05
N GLY A 356 -6.73 30.13 7.81
CA GLY A 356 -5.82 30.86 8.71
C GLY A 356 -4.55 31.31 8.00
N GLY A 357 -4.46 32.62 7.72
CA GLY A 357 -3.28 33.26 7.12
C GLY A 357 -2.41 33.99 8.11
N THR A 358 -2.68 33.89 9.40
CA THR A 358 -1.86 34.52 10.43
C THR A 358 -1.87 33.65 11.67
N VAL A 359 -0.72 33.07 11.97
CA VAL A 359 -0.49 32.25 13.17
C VAL A 359 0.49 33.00 14.06
N THR A 360 0.20 33.07 15.35
CA THR A 360 1.09 33.70 16.34
C THR A 360 1.83 32.65 17.14
N PHE A 361 3.13 32.82 17.33
CA PHE A 361 3.92 31.99 18.26
C PHE A 361 4.92 32.85 19.03
N THR A 362 5.37 32.35 20.18
CA THR A 362 6.33 33.04 21.05
C THR A 362 7.74 32.56 20.75
N LEU A 363 8.66 33.49 20.49
CA LEU A 363 10.07 33.18 20.31
C LEU A 363 10.65 32.63 21.62
N PRO A 364 11.55 31.63 21.58
CA PRO A 364 12.23 31.15 22.78
C PRO A 364 12.89 32.29 23.58
N ASP A 365 12.77 32.25 24.90
CA ASP A 365 13.25 33.31 25.82
C ASP A 365 14.77 33.48 25.82
N ASN A 366 15.51 32.50 25.30
CA ASN A 366 16.95 32.38 25.37
C ASN A 366 17.64 32.38 23.99
N LEU A 367 16.98 32.87 22.93
CA LEU A 367 17.64 33.01 21.62
C LEU A 367 18.83 34.00 21.72
N PRO A 368 20.05 33.57 21.36
CA PRO A 368 21.17 34.48 21.15
C PRO A 368 20.87 35.58 20.12
N LEU A 369 21.63 36.67 20.16
CA LEU A 369 21.59 37.67 19.11
C LEU A 369 22.05 37.05 17.80
N GLY A 370 21.27 37.25 16.74
CA GLY A 370 21.58 36.64 15.47
C GLY A 370 20.43 36.66 14.48
N VAL A 371 20.73 36.06 13.34
CA VAL A 371 19.83 35.89 12.21
C VAL A 371 19.36 34.44 12.22
N TYR A 372 18.04 34.23 12.23
CA TYR A 372 17.43 32.92 12.29
C TYR A 372 16.56 32.64 11.08
N ASN A 373 16.59 31.39 10.64
CA ASN A 373 15.72 30.81 9.62
C ASN A 373 14.55 30.12 10.29
N LEU A 374 13.43 30.08 9.59
CA LEU A 374 12.21 29.41 10.05
C LEU A 374 11.77 28.34 9.05
N ALA A 375 11.07 27.33 9.54
CA ALA A 375 10.38 26.37 8.71
C ALA A 375 8.98 26.06 9.25
N ALA A 376 8.08 25.72 8.34
CA ALA A 376 6.76 25.17 8.61
C ALA A 376 6.64 23.84 7.88
N CYS A 377 6.30 22.78 8.59
CA CYS A 377 6.13 21.44 8.02
C CYS A 377 4.71 20.96 8.23
N ALA A 378 4.00 20.68 7.14
CA ALA A 378 2.74 19.96 7.15
C ALA A 378 2.94 18.50 7.61
N ASP A 379 1.87 17.85 8.06
CA ASP A 379 1.86 16.53 8.70
C ASP A 379 3.11 16.21 9.53
N ALA A 380 3.54 17.13 10.38
CA ALA A 380 4.78 16.92 11.15
C ALA A 380 4.67 15.82 12.22
N GLY A 381 3.50 15.16 12.32
CA GLY A 381 3.29 13.93 13.08
C GLY A 381 3.59 12.65 12.29
N MET A 382 3.78 12.73 10.97
CA MET A 382 3.89 11.59 10.04
C MET A 382 2.73 10.61 10.23
N THR A 383 1.52 11.15 10.32
CA THR A 383 0.29 10.40 10.61
C THR A 383 -0.59 10.20 9.40
N VAL A 384 -0.40 11.03 8.37
CA VAL A 384 -1.05 10.92 7.08
C VAL A 384 -0.04 10.27 6.14
N VAL A 385 -0.45 9.21 5.46
CA VAL A 385 0.36 8.62 4.39
C VAL A 385 0.06 9.39 3.11
N GLU A 386 1.09 9.93 2.49
CA GLU A 386 0.98 10.91 1.41
C GLU A 386 1.60 10.41 0.10
N LEU A 387 1.35 11.14 -0.99
CA LEU A 387 1.97 10.86 -2.28
C LEU A 387 3.47 11.14 -2.30
N ASP A 388 3.92 12.14 -1.53
CA ASP A 388 5.32 12.50 -1.37
C ASP A 388 5.58 13.03 0.05
N GLU A 389 6.14 12.18 0.91
CA GLU A 389 6.49 12.53 2.30
C GLU A 389 7.66 13.52 2.42
N ASN A 390 8.22 13.98 1.30
CA ASN A 390 9.42 14.82 1.29
C ASN A 390 9.15 16.28 0.90
N ASN A 391 7.90 16.65 0.60
CA ASN A 391 7.54 18.00 0.13
C ASN A 391 6.72 18.80 1.17
N ASN A 392 6.54 18.26 2.37
CA ASN A 392 5.67 18.83 3.40
C ASN A 392 6.20 20.12 4.03
N CYS A 393 7.52 20.33 3.98
CA CYS A 393 8.19 21.45 4.64
C CYS A 393 8.46 22.62 3.68
N SER A 394 8.11 23.82 4.13
CA SER A 394 8.54 25.09 3.52
C SER A 394 9.38 25.90 4.49
N PHE A 395 10.36 26.59 3.94
CA PHE A 395 11.33 27.40 4.65
C PHE A 395 11.05 28.88 4.44
N SER A 396 11.63 29.75 5.27
CA SER A 396 11.42 31.20 5.25
C SER A 396 12.08 31.88 4.05
N GLN A 397 11.68 31.49 2.84
CA GLN A 397 12.16 31.98 1.56
C GLN A 397 11.00 32.56 0.74
N LEU A 398 11.14 33.82 0.33
CA LEU A 398 10.17 34.51 -0.51
C LEU A 398 10.91 35.11 -1.73
N VAL A 399 10.52 34.69 -2.94
CA VAL A 399 11.16 35.13 -4.21
C VAL A 399 12.69 34.98 -4.18
N GLY A 400 13.18 33.86 -3.67
CA GLY A 400 14.61 33.57 -3.58
C GLY A 400 15.37 34.38 -2.52
N GLN A 401 14.69 35.14 -1.67
CA GLN A 401 15.27 35.84 -0.52
C GLN A 401 14.86 35.19 0.78
N THR A 402 15.82 34.95 1.67
CA THR A 402 15.55 34.43 3.00
C THR A 402 15.08 35.56 3.92
N THR A 403 13.83 35.48 4.37
CA THR A 403 13.30 36.32 5.45
C THR A 403 13.77 35.75 6.78
N VAL A 404 14.29 36.61 7.65
CA VAL A 404 14.97 36.19 8.87
C VAL A 404 14.36 36.85 10.10
N VAL A 405 14.37 36.13 11.22
CA VAL A 405 14.13 36.73 12.53
C VAL A 405 15.46 37.24 13.04
N VAL A 406 15.54 38.54 13.32
CA VAL A 406 16.71 39.13 13.98
C VAL A 406 16.38 39.26 15.46
N ALA A 407 17.04 38.42 16.26
CA ALA A 407 17.02 38.59 17.71
C ALA A 407 17.85 39.84 18.06
N VAL A 408 17.19 40.88 18.55
CA VAL A 408 17.83 42.13 19.03
C VAL A 408 17.93 42.12 20.55
N GLU A 409 18.86 42.91 21.12
CA GLU A 409 18.96 43.06 22.57
C GLU A 409 17.62 43.53 23.15
N ARG A 410 17.21 42.97 24.30
CA ARG A 410 16.16 43.58 25.11
C ARG A 410 16.60 45.03 25.33
N GLY A 411 15.75 46.00 24.97
CA GLY A 411 16.04 47.42 25.20
C GLY A 411 16.70 47.60 26.57
N SER A 412 17.87 48.23 26.60
CA SER A 412 18.63 48.40 27.84
C SER A 412 17.72 49.06 28.87
N ASN A 413 17.46 48.39 29.99
CA ASN A 413 16.69 48.97 31.10
C ASN A 413 17.28 50.33 31.45
N LEU A 414 16.50 51.39 31.29
CA LEU A 414 16.90 52.74 31.63
C LEU A 414 16.80 52.89 33.16
N PRO A 415 17.72 53.63 33.80
CA PRO A 415 17.59 53.91 35.22
C PRO A 415 16.36 54.78 35.50
N PRO A 416 15.66 54.60 36.63
CA PRO A 416 14.53 55.45 37.00
C PRO A 416 14.97 56.89 37.25
N VAL A 417 14.08 57.83 36.95
CA VAL A 417 14.30 59.26 37.18
C VAL A 417 13.63 59.66 38.49
N ALA A 418 14.45 60.06 39.46
CA ALA A 418 13.98 60.54 40.75
C ALA A 418 13.54 62.00 40.68
N ASP A 419 12.35 62.28 41.25
CA ASP A 419 11.80 63.61 41.46
C ASP A 419 11.25 63.70 42.89
N ALA A 420 11.87 64.56 43.70
CA ALA A 420 11.52 64.79 45.10
C ALA A 420 10.47 65.91 45.30
N GLY A 421 9.97 66.48 44.19
CA GLY A 421 9.05 67.62 44.20
C GLY A 421 9.75 68.97 44.44
N PRO A 422 8.98 70.06 44.48
CA PRO A 422 9.48 71.41 44.75
C PRO A 422 9.97 71.58 46.20
N ASP A 423 10.83 72.58 46.43
CA ASP A 423 11.32 72.94 47.76
C ASP A 423 10.17 73.22 48.74
N GLN A 424 10.28 72.69 49.96
CA GLN A 424 9.28 72.85 51.01
C GLN A 424 9.80 73.76 52.12
N THR A 425 8.91 74.58 52.69
CA THR A 425 9.16 75.34 53.93
C THR A 425 8.20 74.82 55.00
N ALA A 426 8.73 74.45 56.17
CA ALA A 426 7.93 73.95 57.29
C ALA A 426 8.22 74.77 58.56
N GLU A 427 7.16 75.22 59.22
CA GLU A 427 7.24 76.01 60.45
C GLU A 427 7.61 75.13 61.66
N CYS A 428 8.52 75.61 62.50
CA CYS A 428 8.97 74.90 63.69
C CYS A 428 7.97 75.07 64.84
N THR A 429 7.35 73.98 65.28
CA THR A 429 6.41 74.00 66.41
C THR A 429 7.14 73.71 67.72
N GLY A 430 7.55 74.77 68.43
CA GLY A 430 7.84 74.82 69.88
C GLY A 430 8.97 73.94 70.46
N SER A 431 9.52 72.98 69.71
CA SER A 431 10.46 71.96 70.21
C SER A 431 11.77 71.86 69.41
N GLY A 432 12.03 72.84 68.53
CA GLY A 432 13.27 72.90 67.74
C GLY A 432 13.30 71.98 66.50
N VAL A 433 12.18 71.32 66.19
CA VAL A 433 11.99 70.43 65.03
C VAL A 433 10.71 70.76 64.26
N ALA A 434 10.65 70.39 62.98
CA ALA A 434 9.49 70.47 62.10
C ALA A 434 9.25 69.12 61.40
N THR A 435 7.99 68.72 61.24
CA THR A 435 7.61 67.52 60.47
C THR A 435 7.40 67.89 59.01
N VAL A 436 8.08 67.20 58.11
CA VAL A 436 8.01 67.39 56.65
C VAL A 436 7.51 66.11 56.00
N THR A 437 6.59 66.22 55.04
CA THR A 437 6.15 65.08 54.22
C THR A 437 6.97 65.07 52.94
N LEU A 438 7.79 64.03 52.76
CA LEU A 438 8.53 63.82 51.53
C LEU A 438 7.56 63.32 50.46
N ASN A 439 7.79 63.66 49.19
CA ASN A 439 6.93 63.20 48.11
C ASN A 439 7.73 62.83 46.86
N GLY A 440 7.78 61.53 46.58
CA GLY A 440 8.49 60.96 45.44
C GLY A 440 7.57 60.56 44.30
N THR A 441 6.25 60.82 44.39
CA THR A 441 5.27 60.32 43.42
C THR A 441 5.45 60.87 42.00
N ALA A 442 6.24 61.93 41.83
CA ALA A 442 6.62 62.46 40.53
C ALA A 442 7.78 61.69 39.87
N SER A 443 8.40 60.75 40.58
CA SER A 443 9.44 59.88 40.02
C SER A 443 8.85 58.94 38.97
N SER A 444 9.60 58.68 37.92
CA SER A 444 9.14 57.88 36.78
C SER A 444 10.21 56.91 36.32
N ASP A 445 9.82 55.70 35.95
CA ASP A 445 10.67 54.77 35.22
C ASP A 445 10.39 54.90 33.71
N PRO A 446 11.41 55.17 32.87
CA PRO A 446 11.22 55.28 31.42
C PRO A 446 10.68 54.00 30.75
N ASP A 447 10.87 52.83 31.37
CA ASP A 447 10.39 51.54 30.90
C ASP A 447 9.02 51.15 31.51
N GLY A 448 8.50 51.98 32.43
CA GLY A 448 7.20 51.78 33.09
C GLY A 448 7.23 50.77 34.24
N ASP A 449 8.43 50.40 34.71
CA ASP A 449 8.58 49.44 35.81
C ASP A 449 8.05 50.00 37.15
N PRO A 450 7.50 49.15 38.04
CA PRO A 450 7.05 49.58 39.37
C PRO A 450 8.21 50.12 40.22
N LEU A 451 8.03 51.31 40.81
CA LEU A 451 9.04 51.96 41.64
C LEU A 451 8.93 51.59 43.13
N THR A 452 10.07 51.42 43.77
CA THR A 452 10.20 51.37 45.23
C THR A 452 10.89 52.64 45.75
N PHE A 453 10.43 53.15 46.89
CA PHE A 453 10.86 54.45 47.42
C PHE A 453 11.57 54.29 48.76
N THR A 454 12.79 54.82 48.84
CA THR A 454 13.61 54.85 50.05
C THR A 454 14.25 56.23 50.16
N TRP A 455 14.12 56.85 51.32
CA TRP A 455 14.67 58.16 51.63
C TRP A 455 15.70 58.00 52.75
N THR A 456 16.88 58.60 52.60
CA THR A 456 17.95 58.49 53.58
C THR A 456 18.64 59.83 53.77
N ASP A 457 18.75 60.28 55.02
CA ASP A 457 19.60 61.39 55.45
C ASP A 457 19.98 61.19 56.92
N SER A 458 20.40 62.25 57.64
CA SER A 458 20.75 62.18 59.06
C SER A 458 19.56 61.86 59.99
N PHE A 459 18.31 61.96 59.51
CA PHE A 459 17.12 61.45 60.21
C PHE A 459 16.94 59.92 60.11
N GLY A 460 17.84 59.22 59.41
CA GLY A 460 17.77 57.78 59.17
C GLY A 460 17.13 57.44 57.82
N THR A 461 16.70 56.18 57.67
CA THR A 461 16.08 55.66 56.44
C THR A 461 14.60 55.45 56.63
N VAL A 462 13.78 56.02 55.74
CA VAL A 462 12.31 55.82 55.69
C VAL A 462 11.88 55.32 54.32
N GLN A 463 10.79 54.55 54.25
CA GLN A 463 10.30 53.92 53.02
C GLN A 463 8.91 54.43 52.64
N GLY A 464 8.58 54.34 51.35
CA GLY A 464 7.28 54.71 50.78
C GLY A 464 7.32 55.97 49.94
N PRO A 465 6.31 56.19 49.09
CA PRO A 465 6.27 57.33 48.16
C PRO A 465 6.08 58.66 48.88
N THR A 466 5.41 58.67 50.04
CA THR A 466 5.12 59.89 50.81
C THR A 466 5.33 59.75 52.33
N PRO A 467 6.56 59.48 52.82
CA PRO A 467 6.81 59.33 54.25
C PRO A 467 6.93 60.68 54.96
N GLN A 468 6.69 60.68 56.27
CA GLN A 468 6.91 61.84 57.13
C GLN A 468 8.23 61.70 57.89
N VAL A 469 8.99 62.80 57.94
CA VAL A 469 10.26 62.89 58.68
C VAL A 469 10.24 64.12 59.58
N THR A 470 10.93 64.04 60.72
CA THR A 470 11.04 65.15 61.67
C THR A 470 12.47 65.68 61.63
N LEU A 471 12.62 66.96 61.27
CA LEU A 471 13.90 67.61 61.02
C LEU A 471 14.14 68.74 62.01
N PRO A 472 15.35 68.90 62.59
CA PRO A 472 15.70 70.09 63.35
C PRO A 472 15.76 71.36 62.49
N LEU A 473 15.71 72.51 63.15
CA LEU A 473 15.88 73.83 62.52
C LEU A 473 17.10 73.86 61.59
N GLY A 474 16.90 74.23 60.33
CA GLY A 474 17.97 74.37 59.35
C GLY A 474 17.48 74.19 57.91
N THR A 475 18.42 74.33 56.97
CA THR A 475 18.18 74.03 55.55
C THR A 475 18.62 72.60 55.26
N TRP A 476 17.73 71.82 54.66
CA TRP A 476 17.93 70.41 54.34
C TRP A 476 17.89 70.22 52.84
N THR A 477 18.94 69.65 52.25
CA THR A 477 19.00 69.36 50.82
C THR A 477 18.88 67.86 50.59
N MET A 478 17.75 67.44 50.02
CA MET A 478 17.56 66.06 49.56
C MET A 478 17.77 66.03 48.05
N ALA A 479 18.98 65.68 47.60
CA ALA A 479 19.40 65.86 46.22
C ALA A 479 18.95 64.73 45.26
N ARG A 480 18.82 65.12 43.99
CA ARG A 480 18.62 64.27 42.79
C ARG A 480 19.89 63.45 42.50
N ALA A 481 19.82 62.12 42.53
CA ALA A 481 20.93 61.25 42.16
C ALA A 481 20.84 60.81 40.69
N GLY A 482 21.72 61.35 39.84
CA GLY A 482 22.17 60.69 38.60
C GLY A 482 23.48 59.94 38.88
N ALA A 483 23.69 58.80 38.21
CA ALA A 483 24.72 57.76 38.41
C ALA A 483 26.21 58.24 38.56
N PRO A 484 27.15 57.37 39.02
CA PRO A 484 28.12 57.71 40.07
C PRO A 484 29.49 58.24 39.59
N ARG A 485 29.99 59.27 40.27
CA ARG A 485 31.39 59.39 40.76
C ARG A 485 31.37 60.19 42.08
N ALA A 486 32.09 59.69 43.07
CA ALA A 486 32.12 60.14 44.47
C ALA A 486 32.55 61.62 44.68
N PRO A 487 32.46 62.20 45.90
CA PRO A 487 31.64 61.86 47.07
C PRO A 487 30.68 63.02 47.42
N SER A 488 29.37 62.82 47.30
CA SER A 488 28.41 63.61 48.08
C SER A 488 27.13 62.82 48.31
N ARG A 489 26.62 62.98 49.53
CA ARG A 489 25.53 62.31 50.23
C ARG A 489 24.37 61.93 49.31
N SER A 490 23.98 60.66 49.33
CA SER A 490 23.11 60.07 48.31
C SER A 490 21.92 59.32 48.92
N LEU A 491 20.78 59.47 48.26
CA LEU A 491 19.60 58.64 48.35
C LEU A 491 19.91 57.27 47.68
N TRP A 492 19.49 56.14 48.28
CA TRP A 492 19.74 54.80 47.74
C TRP A 492 18.43 54.03 47.56
N TRP A 493 18.28 53.33 46.43
CA TRP A 493 17.24 52.33 46.17
C TRP A 493 17.88 50.99 45.83
N THR A 494 17.30 49.90 46.36
CA THR A 494 17.72 48.51 46.09
C THR A 494 16.59 47.73 45.44
N ARG A 495 16.94 46.93 44.42
CA ARG A 495 16.04 46.01 43.70
C ARG A 495 15.86 44.72 44.48
N SER A 496 14.62 44.27 44.69
CA SER A 496 14.33 42.85 44.93
C SER A 496 13.90 42.20 43.62
N ARG A 497 14.60 41.16 43.18
CA ARG A 497 14.10 40.21 42.16
C ARG A 497 13.52 39.00 42.91
N PRO A 498 12.29 38.53 42.65
CA PRO A 498 12.00 37.11 42.72
C PRO A 498 12.70 36.42 41.53
N ARG A 499 13.22 35.20 41.75
CA ARG A 499 13.88 34.39 40.71
C ARG A 499 12.93 34.01 39.59
#